data_AF-A0A2J1DRJ7-F1
#
_entry.id   AF-A0A2J1DRJ7-F1
#
_cell.length_a   1.000
_cell.length_b   1.000
_cell.length_c   1.000
_cell.angle_alpha   90.00
_cell.angle_beta   90.00
_cell.angle_gamma   90.00
#
_symmetry.space_group_name_H-M   'P 1'
#
loop_
_entity.id
_entity.type
_entity.pdbx_description
1 polymer ?
#
loop_
_entity_poly.entity_id
_entity_poly.type
_entity_poly.pdbx_seq_one_letter_code
_entity_poly.pdbx_strand_id
1 'polypeptide(L)'
;MKILKETKTDVVINYMPVGSEEATKWYVEQILEAGCGMVNCIPVFIAREKYWQQRFVTAGVPIIGDDIKSQVGATITHRVLTRLFCDRGVKLEKTYQLNFGGNTDFLNMLERERLESKKISKTNAVTSQLDYKLDPDCVHVGPSDYVPWLEDRKFCHIRMEGRTFGDVPLNLEMKLEVWDSPNSAGVVIDAVRCCKLAMDNGMSGSLNEPSSYFMKSPPVQYTDDAAHLMTAEFIKKTSAKKVAGPEKKAEK
;
A
#
# COMPACT_ATOMS: atom_id res chain seq x y z
N MET A 1 10.62 24.25 2.07
CA MET A 1 10.12 24.60 0.70
C MET A 1 9.03 25.70 0.74
N LYS A 2 9.28 26.90 0.19
CA LYS A 2 8.39 28.08 0.31
C LYS A 2 6.98 27.87 -0.26
N ILE A 3 6.86 27.15 -1.36
CA ILE A 3 5.60 26.95 -2.08
C ILE A 3 4.52 26.23 -1.25
N LEU A 4 4.88 25.22 -0.45
CA LEU A 4 3.91 24.45 0.36
C LEU A 4 3.21 25.35 1.42
N LYS A 5 3.96 26.30 1.97
CA LYS A 5 3.44 27.28 2.93
C LYS A 5 2.55 28.32 2.21
N GLU A 6 2.97 28.77 1.02
CA GLU A 6 2.21 29.73 0.20
C GLU A 6 0.87 29.17 -0.29
N THR A 7 0.83 27.90 -0.69
CA THR A 7 -0.38 27.21 -1.14
C THR A 7 -1.26 26.72 0.01
N LYS A 8 -0.82 26.86 1.26
CA LYS A 8 -1.49 26.34 2.46
C LYS A 8 -1.80 24.84 2.33
N THR A 9 -0.83 24.08 1.81
CA THR A 9 -1.00 22.65 1.57
C THR A 9 -1.14 21.90 2.90
N ASP A 10 -2.18 21.10 3.05
CA ASP A 10 -2.31 20.19 4.20
C ASP A 10 -1.54 18.88 3.98
N VAL A 11 -1.75 18.22 2.84
CA VAL A 11 -1.24 16.86 2.58
C VAL A 11 -0.50 16.83 1.25
N VAL A 12 0.69 16.22 1.25
CA VAL A 12 1.50 15.98 0.05
C VAL A 12 1.43 14.50 -0.35
N ILE A 13 1.25 14.24 -1.65
CA ILE A 13 1.23 12.89 -2.22
C ILE A 13 2.56 12.64 -2.93
N ASN A 14 3.24 11.55 -2.57
CA ASN A 14 4.49 11.16 -3.22
C ASN A 14 4.24 10.11 -4.31
N TYR A 15 4.38 10.52 -5.57
CA TYR A 15 4.35 9.67 -6.77
C TYR A 15 5.66 9.72 -7.56
N MET A 16 6.79 9.95 -6.88
CA MET A 16 8.10 9.90 -7.53
C MET A 16 8.34 8.54 -8.20
N PRO A 17 9.18 8.47 -9.26
CA PRO A 17 9.51 7.19 -9.87
C PRO A 17 10.12 6.20 -8.87
N VAL A 18 9.88 4.91 -9.09
CA VAL A 18 10.40 3.84 -8.24
C VAL A 18 11.94 3.88 -8.20
N GLY A 19 12.50 3.75 -7.00
CA GLY A 19 13.95 3.85 -6.76
C GLY A 19 14.42 5.26 -6.38
N SER A 20 13.55 6.26 -6.36
CA SER A 20 13.90 7.65 -5.99
C SER A 20 14.06 7.83 -4.46
N GLU A 21 14.95 7.06 -3.83
CA GLU A 21 15.10 7.03 -2.37
C GLU A 21 15.62 8.35 -1.79
N GLU A 22 16.76 8.86 -2.30
CA GLU A 22 17.35 10.12 -1.84
C GLU A 22 16.40 11.31 -2.06
N ALA A 23 15.79 11.37 -3.25
CA ALA A 23 14.81 12.41 -3.57
C ALA A 23 13.59 12.34 -2.64
N THR A 24 13.08 11.13 -2.36
CA THR A 24 11.96 10.95 -1.42
C THR A 24 12.33 11.44 -0.03
N LYS A 25 13.49 11.04 0.51
CA LYS A 25 13.96 11.49 1.83
C LYS A 25 14.14 13.00 1.87
N TRP A 26 14.68 13.60 0.82
CA TRP A 26 14.80 15.06 0.70
C TRP A 26 13.43 15.76 0.72
N TYR A 27 12.46 15.27 -0.05
CA TYR A 27 11.10 15.84 -0.02
C TYR A 27 10.41 15.65 1.33
N VAL A 28 10.61 14.52 2.00
CA VAL A 28 10.06 14.27 3.35
C VAL A 28 10.56 15.34 4.32
N GLU A 29 11.85 15.68 4.31
CA GLU A 29 12.41 16.77 5.13
C GLU A 29 11.70 18.10 4.87
N GLN A 30 11.45 18.43 3.60
CA GLN A 30 10.76 19.66 3.21
C GLN A 30 9.28 19.70 3.63
N ILE A 31 8.60 18.55 3.59
CA ILE A 31 7.22 18.36 4.01
C ILE A 31 7.09 18.56 5.52
N LEU A 32 8.02 17.98 6.30
CA LEU A 32 8.06 18.13 7.76
C LEU A 32 8.29 19.59 8.16
N GLU A 33 9.21 20.30 7.49
CA GLU A 33 9.47 21.73 7.75
C GLU A 33 8.28 22.64 7.40
N ALA A 34 7.43 22.18 6.46
CA ALA A 34 6.22 22.87 6.06
C ALA A 34 5.02 22.57 6.99
N GLY A 35 5.12 21.54 7.85
CA GLY A 35 4.00 21.11 8.70
C GLY A 35 2.89 20.42 7.91
N CYS A 36 3.22 19.76 6.79
CA CYS A 36 2.27 19.02 5.98
C CYS A 36 2.26 17.53 6.34
N GLY A 37 1.08 16.88 6.26
CA GLY A 37 0.98 15.43 6.26
C GLY A 37 1.46 14.82 4.94
N MET A 38 1.71 13.52 4.91
CA MET A 38 2.19 12.83 3.72
C MET A 38 1.44 11.53 3.42
N VAL A 39 1.20 11.27 2.13
CA VAL A 39 0.79 9.96 1.62
C VAL A 39 1.90 9.45 0.70
N ASN A 40 2.57 8.38 1.12
CA ASN A 40 3.70 7.81 0.38
C ASN A 40 3.25 6.66 -0.53
N CYS A 41 3.10 6.92 -1.83
CA CYS A 41 2.55 5.93 -2.77
C CYS A 41 3.61 5.00 -3.39
N ILE A 42 4.89 5.20 -3.08
CA ILE A 42 6.01 4.48 -3.71
C ILE A 42 6.66 3.51 -2.72
N PRO A 43 7.41 2.48 -3.18
CA PRO A 43 8.05 1.49 -2.32
C PRO A 43 9.39 1.97 -1.74
N VAL A 44 9.44 3.21 -1.26
CA VAL A 44 10.54 3.73 -0.42
C VAL A 44 10.03 3.73 1.01
N PHE A 45 10.73 3.06 1.92
CA PHE A 45 10.24 2.89 3.29
C PHE A 45 10.43 4.18 4.09
N ILE A 46 9.31 4.78 4.48
CA ILE A 46 9.25 5.99 5.31
C ILE A 46 8.30 5.71 6.46
N ALA A 47 7.02 5.43 6.18
CA ALA A 47 6.02 5.20 7.22
C ALA A 47 6.34 3.96 8.06
N ARG A 48 7.02 2.95 7.49
CA ARG A 48 7.43 1.73 8.19
C ARG A 48 8.71 1.88 9.03
N GLU A 49 9.56 2.85 8.74
CA GLU A 49 10.84 3.01 9.43
C GLU A 49 10.70 3.83 10.71
N LYS A 50 11.22 3.29 11.82
CA LYS A 50 11.15 3.96 13.14
C LYS A 50 11.75 5.38 13.14
N TYR A 51 12.84 5.58 12.40
CA TYR A 51 13.49 6.89 12.27
C TYR A 51 12.52 7.94 11.74
N TRP A 52 11.87 7.67 10.60
CA TRP A 52 10.91 8.58 9.99
C TRP A 52 9.63 8.70 10.81
N GLN A 53 9.11 7.61 11.36
CA GLN A 53 7.95 7.65 12.27
C GLN A 53 8.16 8.68 13.38
N GLN A 54 9.32 8.67 14.04
CA GLN A 54 9.63 9.61 15.12
C GLN A 54 9.69 11.05 14.63
N ARG A 55 10.21 11.28 13.41
CA ARG A 55 10.28 12.61 12.79
C ARG A 55 8.90 13.19 12.52
N PHE A 56 7.97 12.38 12.00
CA PHE A 56 6.56 12.78 11.81
C PHE A 56 5.86 13.06 13.14
N VAL A 57 6.12 12.27 14.19
CA VAL A 57 5.62 12.54 15.55
C VAL A 57 6.13 13.89 16.07
N THR A 58 7.44 14.14 15.98
CA THR A 58 8.06 15.39 16.45
C THR A 58 7.56 16.61 15.69
N ALA A 59 7.33 16.49 14.37
CA ALA A 59 6.77 17.55 13.55
C ALA A 59 5.27 17.76 13.76
N GLY A 60 4.59 16.88 14.51
CA GLY A 60 3.16 17.00 14.80
C GLY A 60 2.26 16.69 13.58
N VAL A 61 2.76 15.94 12.60
CA VAL A 61 2.04 15.65 11.35
C VAL A 61 1.96 14.14 11.06
N PRO A 62 0.89 13.67 10.39
CA PRO A 62 0.71 12.26 10.10
C PRO A 62 1.34 11.83 8.76
N ILE A 63 1.61 10.53 8.65
CA ILE A 63 1.97 9.86 7.39
C ILE A 63 1.14 8.59 7.19
N ILE A 64 0.75 8.34 5.94
CA ILE A 64 0.23 7.04 5.47
C ILE A 64 1.20 6.48 4.45
N GLY A 65 1.65 5.25 4.63
CA GLY A 65 2.62 4.60 3.74
C GLY A 65 2.93 3.16 4.17
N ASP A 66 3.67 2.38 3.37
CA ASP A 66 4.32 2.72 2.10
C ASP A 66 3.86 1.80 0.95
N ASP A 67 4.00 2.27 -0.29
CA ASP A 67 3.58 1.60 -1.55
C ASP A 67 2.06 1.41 -1.68
N ILE A 68 1.38 2.27 -2.46
CA ILE A 68 -0.09 2.29 -2.53
C ILE A 68 -0.67 0.98 -3.11
N LYS A 69 -1.77 0.50 -2.55
CA LYS A 69 -2.58 -0.58 -3.14
C LYS A 69 -3.42 -0.05 -4.31
N SER A 70 -3.78 -0.95 -5.20
CA SER A 70 -4.83 -0.73 -6.19
C SER A 70 -6.16 -1.26 -5.65
N GLN A 71 -7.30 -0.80 -6.16
CA GLN A 71 -8.63 -1.30 -5.79
C GLN A 71 -8.72 -2.80 -6.02
N VAL A 72 -8.44 -3.24 -7.25
CA VAL A 72 -8.31 -4.65 -7.62
C VAL A 72 -7.05 -4.83 -8.42
N GLY A 73 -5.96 -5.19 -7.74
CA GLY A 73 -4.67 -5.46 -8.34
C GLY A 73 -4.26 -6.92 -8.19
N ALA A 74 -3.27 -7.33 -8.98
CA ALA A 74 -2.74 -8.68 -8.95
C ALA A 74 -2.40 -9.19 -7.54
N THR A 75 -1.74 -8.37 -6.71
CA THR A 75 -1.33 -8.76 -5.36
C THR A 75 -2.53 -9.03 -4.44
N ILE A 76 -3.57 -8.19 -4.43
CA ILE A 76 -4.74 -8.42 -3.57
C ILE A 76 -5.54 -9.63 -4.05
N THR A 77 -5.72 -9.78 -5.36
CA THR A 77 -6.42 -10.96 -5.91
C THR A 77 -5.68 -12.25 -5.56
N HIS A 78 -4.36 -12.26 -5.71
CA HIS A 78 -3.54 -13.42 -5.34
C HIS A 78 -3.64 -13.70 -3.83
N ARG A 79 -3.56 -12.69 -2.97
CA ARG A 79 -3.72 -12.85 -1.51
C ARG A 79 -5.07 -13.46 -1.13
N VAL A 80 -6.16 -12.97 -1.70
CA VAL A 80 -7.52 -13.48 -1.45
C VAL A 80 -7.66 -14.93 -1.89
N LEU A 81 -7.17 -15.27 -3.09
CA LEU A 81 -7.20 -16.65 -3.58
C LEU A 81 -6.33 -17.58 -2.73
N THR A 82 -5.14 -17.14 -2.32
CA THR A 82 -4.26 -17.90 -1.42
C THR A 82 -4.93 -18.14 -0.07
N ARG A 83 -5.60 -17.13 0.49
CA ARG A 83 -6.34 -17.29 1.74
C ARG A 83 -7.53 -18.24 1.58
N LEU A 84 -8.26 -18.16 0.47
CA LEU A 84 -9.35 -19.08 0.15
C LEU A 84 -8.85 -20.53 0.08
N PHE A 85 -7.68 -20.79 -0.51
CA PHE A 85 -7.08 -22.13 -0.52
C PHE A 85 -6.87 -22.63 0.92
N CYS A 86 -6.22 -21.81 1.78
CA CYS A 86 -6.00 -22.14 3.19
C CYS A 86 -7.31 -22.39 3.94
N ASP A 87 -8.29 -21.49 3.84
CA ASP A 87 -9.57 -21.58 4.55
C ASP A 87 -10.41 -22.81 4.15
N ARG A 88 -10.16 -23.36 2.96
CA ARG A 88 -10.81 -24.58 2.46
C ARG A 88 -9.96 -25.85 2.65
N GLY A 89 -8.83 -25.74 3.35
CA GLY A 89 -7.92 -26.88 3.60
C GLY A 89 -7.16 -27.34 2.36
N VAL A 90 -7.04 -26.49 1.33
CA VAL A 90 -6.25 -26.75 0.13
C VAL A 90 -4.82 -26.30 0.40
N LYS A 91 -3.87 -27.24 0.32
CA LYS A 91 -2.45 -26.93 0.48
C LYS A 91 -1.89 -26.38 -0.83
N LEU A 92 -1.56 -25.10 -0.87
CA LEU A 92 -0.80 -24.48 -1.97
C LEU A 92 0.63 -25.02 -2.00
N GLU A 93 1.07 -25.51 -3.17
CA GLU A 93 2.40 -26.09 -3.37
C GLU A 93 3.28 -25.22 -4.27
N LYS A 94 2.71 -24.61 -5.31
CA LYS A 94 3.44 -23.75 -6.24
C LYS A 94 2.58 -22.57 -6.69
N THR A 95 3.20 -21.43 -6.93
CA THR A 95 2.52 -20.30 -7.52
C THR A 95 3.45 -19.35 -8.27
N TYR A 96 2.92 -18.74 -9.32
CA TYR A 96 3.51 -17.55 -9.90
C TYR A 96 2.49 -16.44 -10.09
N GLN A 97 3.01 -15.21 -10.15
CA GLN A 97 2.31 -14.00 -10.55
C GLN A 97 3.21 -13.21 -11.50
N LEU A 98 2.88 -13.28 -12.78
CA LEU A 98 3.57 -12.57 -13.84
C LEU A 98 2.82 -11.26 -14.12
N ASN A 99 3.51 -10.12 -14.12
CA ASN A 99 2.89 -8.80 -14.34
C ASN A 99 3.62 -8.07 -15.47
N PHE A 100 2.91 -7.55 -16.45
CA PHE A 100 3.50 -6.73 -17.51
C PHE A 100 2.55 -5.59 -17.90
N GLY A 101 3.12 -4.50 -18.42
CA GLY A 101 2.40 -3.27 -18.76
C GLY A 101 3.23 -2.37 -19.68
N GLY A 102 2.64 -1.26 -20.13
CA GLY A 102 3.23 -0.38 -21.13
C GLY A 102 3.57 1.03 -20.64
N ASN A 103 3.43 1.32 -19.35
CA ASN A 103 3.69 2.66 -18.81
C ASN A 103 5.14 2.80 -18.33
N THR A 104 5.52 4.02 -17.99
CA THR A 104 6.88 4.35 -17.53
C THR A 104 7.23 3.71 -16.18
N ASP A 105 6.25 3.35 -15.34
CA ASP A 105 6.51 2.56 -14.12
C ASP A 105 7.03 1.17 -14.50
N PHE A 106 6.39 0.49 -15.45
CA PHE A 106 6.87 -0.81 -15.95
C PHE A 106 8.22 -0.71 -16.64
N LEU A 107 8.46 0.35 -17.41
CA LEU A 107 9.75 0.58 -18.05
C LEU A 107 10.86 0.76 -17.00
N ASN A 108 10.61 1.58 -15.96
CA ASN A 108 11.54 1.76 -14.83
C ASN A 108 11.78 0.45 -14.07
N MET A 109 10.81 -0.46 -14.07
CA MET A 109 10.91 -1.76 -13.40
C MET A 109 11.72 -2.81 -14.19
N LEU A 110 12.07 -2.58 -15.47
CA LEU A 110 13.00 -3.48 -16.18
C LEU A 110 14.43 -3.40 -15.62
N GLU A 111 14.77 -2.30 -14.94
CA GLU A 111 16.08 -2.12 -14.34
C GLU A 111 16.24 -3.06 -13.14
N ARG A 112 16.99 -4.15 -13.35
CA ARG A 112 17.07 -5.30 -12.42
C ARG A 112 17.52 -4.93 -11.02
N GLU A 113 18.38 -3.93 -10.86
CA GLU A 113 18.86 -3.47 -9.54
C GLU A 113 17.72 -2.91 -8.66
N ARG A 114 16.64 -2.39 -9.26
CA ARG A 114 15.49 -1.83 -8.52
C ARG A 114 14.42 -2.88 -8.18
N LEU A 115 14.58 -4.12 -8.64
CA LEU A 115 13.58 -5.18 -8.52
C LEU A 115 13.60 -5.91 -7.17
N GLU A 116 14.75 -6.00 -6.51
CA GLU A 116 14.92 -6.83 -5.32
C GLU A 116 13.94 -6.44 -4.21
N SER A 117 13.84 -5.15 -3.88
CA SER A 117 12.94 -4.64 -2.84
C SER A 117 11.46 -4.90 -3.17
N LYS A 118 11.04 -4.72 -4.43
CA LYS A 118 9.65 -4.98 -4.87
C LYS A 118 9.35 -6.48 -4.94
N LYS A 119 10.29 -7.32 -5.37
CA LYS A 119 10.15 -8.78 -5.39
C LYS A 119 9.95 -9.30 -3.97
N ILE A 120 10.78 -8.85 -3.02
CA ILE A 120 10.66 -9.19 -1.60
C ILE A 120 9.29 -8.73 -1.05
N SER A 121 8.90 -7.47 -1.28
CA SER A 121 7.62 -6.94 -0.77
C SER A 121 6.42 -7.72 -1.31
N LYS A 122 6.37 -7.98 -2.63
CA LYS A 122 5.25 -8.70 -3.24
C LYS A 122 5.20 -10.17 -2.88
N THR A 123 6.35 -10.85 -2.83
CA THR A 123 6.43 -12.24 -2.38
C THR A 123 5.93 -12.35 -0.94
N ASN A 124 6.41 -11.47 -0.04
CA ASN A 124 5.96 -11.44 1.35
C ASN A 124 4.46 -11.15 1.50
N ALA A 125 3.90 -10.30 0.65
CA ALA A 125 2.48 -10.00 0.66
C ALA A 125 1.62 -11.26 0.43
N VAL A 126 2.04 -12.16 -0.47
CA VAL A 126 1.35 -13.42 -0.76
C VAL A 126 1.67 -14.48 0.30
N THR A 127 2.94 -14.69 0.63
CA THR A 127 3.36 -15.75 1.56
C THR A 127 2.90 -15.49 3.00
N SER A 128 2.68 -14.23 3.38
CA SER A 128 2.09 -13.87 4.68
C SER A 128 0.66 -14.36 4.90
N GLN A 129 -0.04 -14.80 3.85
CA GLN A 129 -1.41 -15.34 3.95
C GLN A 129 -1.44 -16.84 4.28
N LEU A 130 -0.28 -17.49 4.24
CA LEU A 130 -0.13 -18.92 4.50
C LEU A 130 0.27 -19.14 5.96
N ASP A 131 -0.32 -20.18 6.55
CA ASP A 131 0.03 -20.60 7.92
C ASP A 131 1.33 -21.45 7.95
N TYR A 132 2.00 -21.61 6.81
CA TYR A 132 3.22 -22.39 6.62
C TYR A 132 4.15 -21.73 5.59
N LYS A 133 5.42 -22.16 5.57
CA LYS A 133 6.40 -21.68 4.58
C LYS A 133 6.36 -22.52 3.31
N LEU A 134 6.22 -21.87 2.15
CA LEU A 134 6.54 -22.49 0.86
C LEU A 134 8.05 -22.45 0.62
N ASP A 135 8.52 -23.42 -0.16
CA ASP A 135 9.85 -23.36 -0.76
C ASP A 135 9.97 -22.08 -1.62
N PRO A 136 11.02 -21.25 -1.43
CA PRO A 136 11.25 -20.06 -2.26
C PRO A 136 11.25 -20.33 -3.76
N ASP A 137 11.71 -21.51 -4.20
CA ASP A 137 11.75 -21.87 -5.62
C ASP A 137 10.35 -22.21 -6.18
N CYS A 138 9.37 -22.40 -5.31
CA CYS A 138 7.97 -22.64 -5.66
C CYS A 138 7.12 -21.35 -5.70
N VAL A 139 7.72 -20.18 -5.47
CA VAL A 139 7.02 -18.89 -5.48
C VAL A 139 7.73 -17.89 -6.40
N HIS A 140 7.05 -17.47 -7.47
CA HIS A 140 7.58 -16.48 -8.39
C HIS A 140 6.64 -15.27 -8.54
N VAL A 141 6.97 -14.16 -7.89
CA VAL A 141 6.14 -12.93 -7.94
C VAL A 141 7.01 -11.73 -8.32
N GLY A 142 6.66 -11.05 -9.41
CA GLY A 142 7.40 -9.88 -9.85
C GLY A 142 6.85 -9.25 -11.14
N PRO A 143 7.34 -8.06 -11.52
CA PRO A 143 7.22 -7.63 -12.91
C PRO A 143 7.96 -8.60 -13.83
N SER A 144 7.38 -8.82 -14.99
CA SER A 144 7.83 -9.81 -15.96
C SER A 144 8.35 -9.14 -17.22
N ASP A 145 7.63 -8.13 -17.73
CA ASP A 145 8.00 -7.51 -19.00
C ASP A 145 7.36 -6.11 -19.21
N TYR A 146 7.82 -5.42 -20.25
CA TYR A 146 7.29 -4.17 -20.76
C TYR A 146 6.74 -4.35 -22.17
N VAL A 147 5.47 -3.99 -22.37
CA VAL A 147 4.78 -4.14 -23.65
C VAL A 147 4.24 -2.77 -24.07
N PRO A 148 4.91 -2.05 -24.99
CA PRO A 148 4.63 -0.63 -25.26
C PRO A 148 3.17 -0.31 -25.58
N TRP A 149 2.52 -1.15 -26.38
CA TRP A 149 1.13 -0.92 -26.83
C TRP A 149 0.07 -1.12 -25.73
N LEU A 150 0.46 -1.64 -24.56
CA LEU A 150 -0.44 -1.68 -23.41
C LEU A 150 -0.70 -0.30 -22.82
N GLU A 151 0.18 0.68 -23.04
CA GLU A 151 0.10 2.00 -22.43
C GLU A 151 -0.07 1.86 -20.89
N ASP A 152 -1.08 2.49 -20.29
CA ASP A 152 -1.35 2.35 -18.85
C ASP A 152 -2.08 1.05 -18.46
N ARG A 153 -2.38 0.16 -19.42
CA ARG A 153 -2.90 -1.17 -19.10
C ARG A 153 -1.81 -2.05 -18.51
N LYS A 154 -2.26 -2.89 -17.60
CA LYS A 154 -1.47 -3.88 -16.89
C LYS A 154 -2.18 -5.20 -16.92
N PHE A 155 -1.46 -6.21 -17.41
CA PHE A 155 -1.92 -7.57 -17.43
C PHE A 155 -1.19 -8.35 -16.34
N CYS A 156 -1.92 -9.24 -15.70
CA CYS A 156 -1.36 -10.18 -14.76
C CYS A 156 -1.87 -11.59 -15.01
N HIS A 157 -0.94 -12.54 -15.03
CA HIS A 157 -1.24 -13.97 -15.03
C HIS A 157 -0.85 -14.56 -13.69
N ILE A 158 -1.80 -15.18 -13.01
CA ILE A 158 -1.60 -15.89 -11.76
C ILE A 158 -1.86 -17.37 -11.99
N ARG A 159 -0.94 -18.20 -11.51
CA ARG A 159 -1.12 -19.65 -11.44
C ARG A 159 -0.90 -20.12 -10.02
N MET A 160 -1.76 -21.00 -9.55
CA MET A 160 -1.70 -21.60 -8.23
C MET A 160 -1.93 -23.11 -8.38
N GLU A 161 -1.01 -23.90 -7.86
CA GLU A 161 -1.10 -25.36 -7.85
C GLU A 161 -1.14 -25.82 -6.39
N GLY A 162 -2.15 -26.60 -6.04
CA GLY A 162 -2.33 -27.13 -4.70
C GLY A 162 -2.88 -28.55 -4.67
N ARG A 163 -3.03 -29.08 -3.46
CA ARG A 163 -3.60 -30.41 -3.20
C ARG A 163 -4.83 -30.30 -2.33
N THR A 164 -5.84 -31.10 -2.70
CA THR A 164 -7.11 -31.23 -1.99
C THR A 164 -7.17 -32.58 -1.27
N PHE A 165 -8.37 -32.96 -0.82
CA PHE A 165 -8.61 -34.25 -0.18
C PHE A 165 -8.11 -35.43 -1.04
N GLY A 166 -7.43 -36.38 -0.40
CA GLY A 166 -6.85 -37.55 -1.08
C GLY A 166 -5.66 -37.22 -1.96
N ASP A 167 -4.95 -36.12 -1.68
CA ASP A 167 -3.80 -35.63 -2.46
C ASP A 167 -4.11 -35.35 -3.93
N VAL A 168 -5.39 -35.11 -4.25
CA VAL A 168 -5.85 -34.82 -5.61
C VAL A 168 -5.42 -33.39 -5.99
N PRO A 169 -4.74 -33.21 -7.16
CA PRO A 169 -4.26 -31.90 -7.59
C PRO A 169 -5.42 -30.96 -7.92
N LEU A 170 -5.27 -29.70 -7.52
CA LEU A 170 -6.14 -28.59 -7.88
C LEU A 170 -5.28 -27.46 -8.45
N ASN A 171 -5.64 -27.02 -9.65
CA ASN A 171 -4.94 -25.93 -10.34
C ASN A 171 -5.91 -24.77 -10.57
N LEU A 172 -5.43 -23.56 -10.34
CA LEU A 172 -6.11 -22.32 -10.70
C LEU A 172 -5.19 -21.51 -11.61
N GLU A 173 -5.74 -21.05 -12.72
CA GLU A 173 -5.08 -20.09 -13.61
C GLU A 173 -6.04 -18.93 -13.88
N MET A 174 -5.51 -17.71 -13.79
CA MET A 174 -6.30 -16.49 -13.90
C MET A 174 -5.51 -15.44 -14.68
N LYS A 175 -6.22 -14.71 -15.54
CA LYS A 175 -5.76 -13.47 -16.15
C LYS A 175 -6.55 -12.30 -15.58
N LEU A 176 -5.84 -11.25 -15.19
CA LEU A 176 -6.41 -9.98 -14.75
C LEU A 176 -5.92 -8.87 -15.69
N GLU A 177 -6.85 -8.06 -16.20
CA GLU A 177 -6.57 -6.88 -17.02
C GLU A 177 -7.11 -5.64 -16.32
N VAL A 178 -6.25 -4.65 -16.10
CA VAL A 178 -6.62 -3.39 -15.44
C VAL A 178 -5.91 -2.22 -16.08
N TRP A 179 -6.42 -1.02 -15.84
CA TRP A 179 -5.68 0.23 -16.03
C TRP A 179 -4.96 0.57 -14.73
N ASP A 180 -3.63 0.66 -14.73
CA ASP A 180 -2.84 0.69 -13.47
C ASP A 180 -3.03 2.00 -12.69
N SER A 181 -3.01 3.14 -13.38
CA SER A 181 -3.07 4.45 -12.73
C SER A 181 -4.46 4.77 -12.12
N PRO A 182 -5.59 4.60 -12.84
CA PRO A 182 -6.92 4.81 -12.26
C PRO A 182 -7.22 3.86 -11.08
N ASN A 183 -6.62 2.68 -11.09
CA ASN A 183 -6.86 1.63 -10.10
C ASN A 183 -6.25 1.97 -8.72
N SER A 184 -5.29 2.90 -8.63
CA SER A 184 -4.81 3.43 -7.34
C SER A 184 -5.42 4.78 -6.96
N ALA A 185 -5.94 5.55 -7.93
CA ALA A 185 -6.44 6.90 -7.71
C ALA A 185 -7.53 6.97 -6.63
N GLY A 186 -8.51 6.05 -6.66
CA GLY A 186 -9.56 5.99 -5.64
C GLY A 186 -9.01 5.72 -4.23
N VAL A 187 -8.02 4.82 -4.12
CA VAL A 187 -7.36 4.48 -2.85
C VAL A 187 -6.60 5.68 -2.29
N VAL A 188 -5.91 6.43 -3.16
CA VAL A 188 -5.18 7.64 -2.74
C VAL A 188 -6.10 8.75 -2.27
N ILE A 189 -7.26 8.94 -2.91
CA ILE A 189 -8.24 9.94 -2.44
C ILE A 189 -8.65 9.65 -0.99
N ASP A 190 -8.94 8.39 -0.67
CA ASP A 190 -9.32 8.02 0.69
C ASP A 190 -8.16 8.10 1.69
N ALA A 191 -6.94 7.76 1.26
CA ALA A 191 -5.74 7.95 2.08
C ALA A 191 -5.51 9.44 2.41
N VAL A 192 -5.60 10.34 1.42
CA VAL A 192 -5.46 11.80 1.63
C VAL A 192 -6.51 12.31 2.62
N ARG A 193 -7.76 11.86 2.49
CA ARG A 193 -8.85 12.24 3.40
C ARG A 193 -8.60 11.73 4.82
N CYS A 194 -8.14 10.49 4.99
CA CYS A 194 -7.78 9.94 6.30
C CYS A 194 -6.60 10.69 6.92
N CYS A 195 -5.60 11.05 6.12
CA CYS A 195 -4.46 11.86 6.55
C CYS A 195 -4.92 13.24 7.05
N LYS A 196 -5.81 13.90 6.30
CA LYS A 196 -6.40 15.18 6.70
C LYS A 196 -7.26 15.06 7.97
N LEU A 197 -8.06 14.00 8.10
CA LEU A 197 -8.82 13.74 9.33
C LEU A 197 -7.90 13.56 10.55
N ALA A 198 -6.77 12.87 10.41
CA ALA A 198 -5.76 12.76 11.46
C ALA A 198 -5.19 14.14 11.83
N MET A 199 -4.82 14.96 10.83
CA MET A 199 -4.32 16.32 11.06
C MET A 199 -5.33 17.19 11.83
N ASP A 200 -6.60 17.17 11.42
CA ASP A 200 -7.68 17.92 12.07
C ASP A 200 -7.92 17.47 13.52
N ASN A 201 -7.45 16.28 13.89
CA ASN A 201 -7.54 15.71 15.24
C ASN A 201 -6.23 15.79 16.03
N GLY A 202 -5.21 16.50 15.51
CA GLY A 202 -3.90 16.63 16.15
C GLY A 202 -3.12 15.32 16.25
N MET A 203 -3.42 14.34 15.40
CA MET A 203 -2.70 13.07 15.34
C MET A 203 -1.43 13.22 14.50
N SER A 204 -0.36 12.53 14.90
CA SER A 204 0.95 12.57 14.23
C SER A 204 1.59 11.18 14.14
N GLY A 205 2.64 11.08 13.33
CA GLY A 205 3.31 9.80 13.07
C GLY A 205 2.58 8.93 12.05
N SER A 206 2.97 7.66 11.98
CA SER A 206 2.39 6.72 11.02
C SER A 206 1.01 6.26 11.46
N LEU A 207 0.01 6.41 10.57
CA LEU A 207 -1.36 5.97 10.83
C LEU A 207 -1.47 4.49 10.49
N ASN A 208 -1.33 3.62 11.49
CA ASN A 208 -1.27 2.17 11.29
C ASN A 208 -2.53 1.61 10.64
N GLU A 209 -3.72 2.05 11.07
CA GLU A 209 -5.00 1.54 10.60
C GLU A 209 -5.19 1.87 9.11
N PRO A 210 -5.19 3.15 8.67
CA PRO A 210 -5.31 3.49 7.25
C PRO A 210 -4.15 2.93 6.42
N SER A 211 -2.91 2.92 6.94
CA SER A 211 -1.77 2.38 6.20
C SER A 211 -1.95 0.89 5.91
N SER A 212 -2.41 0.11 6.88
CA SER A 212 -2.62 -1.33 6.68
C SER A 212 -3.65 -1.65 5.60
N TYR A 213 -4.65 -0.79 5.43
CA TYR A 213 -5.68 -0.98 4.44
C TYR A 213 -5.28 -0.45 3.06
N PHE A 214 -4.69 0.74 2.99
CA PHE A 214 -4.37 1.40 1.71
C PHE A 214 -3.00 1.07 1.13
N MET A 215 -2.06 0.55 1.93
CA MET A 215 -0.64 0.40 1.54
C MET A 215 -0.20 -1.07 1.56
N LYS A 216 0.70 -1.45 0.65
CA LYS A 216 1.24 -2.82 0.53
C LYS A 216 2.26 -3.12 1.62
N SER A 217 3.00 -2.09 2.05
CA SER A 217 4.08 -2.20 3.04
C SER A 217 3.80 -1.32 4.27
N PRO A 218 2.69 -1.54 5.01
CA PRO A 218 2.40 -0.81 6.23
C PRO A 218 3.41 -1.12 7.35
N PRO A 219 3.44 -0.31 8.42
CA PRO A 219 4.24 -0.61 9.61
C PRO A 219 3.89 -1.96 10.25
N VAL A 220 2.59 -2.28 10.27
CA VAL A 220 2.04 -3.53 10.79
C VAL A 220 1.12 -4.13 9.73
N GLN A 221 1.36 -5.40 9.37
CA GLN A 221 0.55 -6.14 8.41
C GLN A 221 -0.66 -6.75 9.10
N TYR A 222 -1.83 -6.60 8.48
CA TYR A 222 -3.09 -7.23 8.89
C TYR A 222 -3.73 -7.95 7.70
N THR A 223 -4.70 -8.82 7.98
CA THR A 223 -5.61 -9.31 6.93
C THR A 223 -6.42 -8.13 6.39
N ASP A 224 -6.79 -8.17 5.10
CA ASP A 224 -7.45 -7.02 4.47
C ASP A 224 -8.82 -6.72 5.12
N ASP A 225 -9.54 -7.73 5.62
CA ASP A 225 -10.80 -7.56 6.37
C ASP A 225 -10.59 -6.83 7.71
N ALA A 226 -9.57 -7.22 8.47
CA ALA A 226 -9.24 -6.56 9.73
C ALA A 226 -8.80 -5.11 9.48
N ALA A 227 -7.95 -4.89 8.48
CA ALA A 227 -7.50 -3.57 8.08
C ALA A 227 -8.68 -2.66 7.65
N HIS A 228 -9.66 -3.21 6.92
CA HIS A 228 -10.88 -2.50 6.54
C HIS A 228 -11.69 -2.05 7.76
N LEU A 229 -11.96 -2.97 8.71
CA LEU A 229 -12.70 -2.65 9.93
C LEU A 229 -11.98 -1.60 10.78
N MET A 230 -10.67 -1.76 10.98
CA MET A 230 -9.84 -0.81 11.73
C MET A 230 -9.86 0.58 11.08
N THR A 231 -9.80 0.66 9.76
CA THR A 231 -9.87 1.93 9.02
C THR A 231 -11.25 2.57 9.12
N ALA A 232 -12.33 1.78 9.04
CA ALA A 232 -13.69 2.27 9.23
C ALA A 232 -13.91 2.83 10.64
N GLU A 233 -13.38 2.17 11.67
CA GLU A 233 -13.40 2.68 13.04
C GLU A 233 -12.59 3.96 13.20
N PHE A 234 -11.39 4.03 12.59
CA PHE A 234 -10.57 5.23 12.57
C PHE A 234 -11.36 6.43 11.99
N ILE A 235 -12.02 6.24 10.85
CA ILE A 235 -12.85 7.28 10.20
C ILE A 235 -13.99 7.71 11.12
N LYS A 236 -14.70 6.75 11.74
CA LYS A 236 -15.81 7.04 12.66
C LYS A 236 -15.35 7.86 13.87
N LYS A 237 -14.22 7.49 14.48
CA LYS A 237 -13.64 8.17 15.65
C LYS A 237 -13.17 9.59 15.32
N THR A 238 -12.49 9.77 14.19
CA THR A 238 -11.91 11.06 13.77
C THR A 238 -12.95 12.03 13.19
N SER A 239 -14.03 11.53 12.59
CA SER A 239 -15.12 12.36 12.07
C SER A 239 -16.02 12.93 13.18
N ALA A 240 -16.20 12.18 14.28
CA ALA A 240 -17.09 12.58 15.38
C ALA A 240 -16.56 13.77 16.21
N LYS A 241 -15.24 13.91 16.34
CA LYS A 241 -14.61 14.97 17.15
C LYS A 241 -14.87 16.40 16.66
N LYS A 242 -15.24 16.61 15.38
CA LYS A 242 -15.62 17.93 14.86
C LYS A 242 -16.95 18.48 15.39
N VAL A 243 -17.80 17.65 16.01
CA VAL A 243 -19.16 18.06 16.45
C VAL A 243 -19.17 18.66 17.87
N ALA A 244 -18.08 18.54 18.63
CA ALA A 244 -17.96 19.25 19.91
C ALA A 244 -17.54 20.71 19.64
N GLY A 245 -18.52 21.55 19.27
CA GLY A 245 -18.35 23.01 19.26
C GLY A 245 -18.00 23.53 20.66
N PRO A 246 -17.42 24.75 20.75
CA PRO A 246 -16.93 25.28 22.02
C PRO A 246 -18.05 25.31 23.06
N GLU A 247 -17.80 24.71 24.23
CA GLU A 247 -18.66 24.90 25.40
C GLU A 247 -18.83 26.40 25.62
N LYS A 248 -20.08 26.88 25.45
CA LYS A 248 -20.44 28.23 25.87
C LYS A 248 -20.12 28.32 27.35
N LYS A 249 -19.05 29.04 27.70
CA LYS A 249 -18.83 29.49 29.07
C LYS A 249 -20.10 30.22 29.49
N ALA A 250 -20.82 29.65 30.45
CA ALA A 250 -21.91 30.33 31.11
C ALA A 250 -21.29 31.50 31.89
N GLU A 251 -21.49 32.72 31.38
CA GLU A 251 -21.27 33.93 32.16
C GLU A 251 -22.24 33.91 33.35
N LYS A 252 -21.68 34.03 34.55
CA LYS A 252 -22.38 34.43 35.78
C LYS A 252 -21.71 35.68 36.30
#